data_AF-A0A1F8NQV1-F1
#
_entry.id   AF-A0A1F8NQV1-F1
#
_cell.length_a   1.000
_cell.length_b   1.000
_cell.length_c   1.000
_cell.angle_alpha   90.00
_cell.angle_beta   90.00
_cell.angle_gamma   90.00
#
_symmetry.space_group_name_H-M   'P 1'
#
loop_
_entity.id
_entity.type
_entity.pdbx_description
1 polymer ?
#
loop_
_entity_poly.entity_id
_entity_poly.type
_entity_poly.pdbx_seq_one_letter_code
_entity_poly.pdbx_strand_id
1 'polypeptide(L)'
;MPTDETNEDKNLNKDGGAESNQPENFEVWLQAQPENIKQLYETHVTGLKNTVAATRTERDDFKKQLGTLAKAAEKGSETEKLLQEALGKIDVAERRATFMEEAIRPEIGCKNPRTAYALATAEELFGKNGSPDWTQIKAAAPELFGAGNAKGKAGAGTGEELKTGDMNAYIRKAAGV
;
A
#
# COMPACT_ATOMS: atom_id res chain seq x y z
N MET A 1 14.05 -74.28 -6.51
CA MET A 1 14.86 -73.05 -6.57
C MET A 1 13.93 -71.89 -6.88
N PRO A 2 13.84 -70.90 -5.99
CA PRO A 2 12.96 -69.73 -6.11
C PRO A 2 13.72 -68.52 -6.69
N THR A 3 13.01 -67.62 -7.37
CA THR A 3 13.20 -66.15 -7.38
C THR A 3 12.04 -65.56 -8.21
N ASP A 4 10.97 -65.05 -7.59
CA ASP A 4 10.84 -63.74 -6.90
C ASP A 4 10.49 -62.63 -7.90
N GLU A 5 9.20 -62.31 -7.93
CA GLU A 5 8.60 -61.18 -8.66
C GLU A 5 8.85 -59.91 -7.85
N THR A 6 9.75 -59.04 -8.33
CA THR A 6 9.90 -57.69 -7.76
C THR A 6 9.60 -56.61 -8.79
N ASN A 7 8.41 -56.05 -8.58
CA ASN A 7 7.87 -54.75 -8.94
C ASN A 7 8.95 -53.65 -9.15
N GLU A 8 9.14 -53.18 -10.38
CA GLU A 8 9.95 -52.00 -10.72
C GLU A 8 9.05 -50.76 -10.90
N ASP A 9 8.63 -50.15 -9.79
CA ASP A 9 8.17 -48.75 -9.76
C ASP A 9 9.26 -47.90 -9.10
N LYS A 10 10.23 -47.44 -9.88
CA LYS A 10 11.16 -46.38 -9.43
C LYS A 10 10.58 -45.01 -9.78
N ASN A 11 9.71 -44.56 -8.88
CA ASN A 11 9.39 -43.16 -8.68
C ASN A 11 10.66 -42.42 -8.20
N LEU A 12 11.22 -41.57 -9.06
CA LEU A 12 12.29 -40.63 -8.73
C LEU A 12 11.77 -39.20 -8.88
N ASN A 13 10.73 -38.84 -8.12
CA ASN A 13 10.48 -37.44 -7.83
C ASN A 13 11.38 -37.03 -6.65
N LYS A 14 12.57 -36.53 -6.98
CA LYS A 14 13.44 -35.80 -6.05
C LYS A 14 12.79 -34.45 -5.78
N ASP A 15 11.92 -34.40 -4.77
CA ASP A 15 11.53 -33.14 -4.15
C ASP A 15 12.75 -32.60 -3.40
N GLY A 16 13.39 -31.59 -3.99
CA GLY A 16 14.41 -30.79 -3.33
C GLY A 16 13.76 -29.98 -2.23
N GLY A 17 14.27 -30.13 -1.01
CA GLY A 17 13.79 -29.44 0.18
C GLY A 17 13.72 -27.92 -0.02
N ALA A 18 12.50 -27.38 0.06
CA ALA A 18 12.29 -25.96 0.25
C ALA A 18 12.65 -25.62 1.71
N GLU A 19 13.88 -25.16 1.93
CA GLU A 19 14.17 -24.34 3.10
C GLU A 19 13.23 -23.14 3.06
N SER A 20 12.38 -23.03 4.07
CA SER A 20 11.41 -21.95 4.23
C SER A 20 12.12 -20.65 4.61
N ASN A 21 12.93 -20.10 3.72
CA ASN A 21 13.44 -18.74 3.86
C ASN A 21 12.36 -17.80 3.29
N GLN A 22 11.34 -17.52 4.10
CA GLN A 22 10.34 -16.51 3.78
C GLN A 22 11.08 -15.16 3.62
N PRO A 23 10.96 -14.50 2.47
CA PRO A 23 11.65 -13.22 2.24
C PRO A 23 11.16 -12.17 3.24
N GLU A 24 12.10 -11.39 3.78
CA GLU A 24 11.81 -10.38 4.82
C GLU A 24 10.82 -9.30 4.37
N ASN A 25 10.78 -9.02 3.06
CA ASN A 25 9.84 -8.10 2.45
C ASN A 25 9.55 -8.48 0.98
N PHE A 26 8.54 -7.83 0.42
CA PHE A 26 8.08 -8.08 -0.94
C PHE A 26 9.17 -7.80 -1.99
N GLU A 27 10.00 -6.78 -1.77
CA GLU A 27 11.09 -6.42 -2.68
C GLU A 27 12.13 -7.54 -2.77
N VAL A 28 12.53 -8.12 -1.63
CA VAL A 28 13.46 -9.27 -1.58
C VAL A 28 12.83 -10.50 -2.25
N TRP A 29 11.53 -10.74 -2.04
CA TRP A 29 10.81 -11.81 -2.72
C TRP A 29 10.82 -11.63 -4.25
N LEU A 30 10.49 -10.42 -4.71
CA LEU A 30 10.39 -10.09 -6.13
C LEU A 30 11.77 -10.22 -6.80
N GLN A 31 12.84 -9.81 -6.12
CA GLN A 31 14.21 -9.96 -6.62
C GLN A 31 14.67 -11.42 -6.73
N ALA A 32 14.13 -12.32 -5.90
CA ALA A 32 14.40 -13.75 -6.00
C ALA A 32 13.61 -14.46 -7.12
N GLN A 33 12.62 -13.79 -7.73
CA GLN A 33 11.79 -14.41 -8.76
C GLN A 33 12.53 -14.61 -10.10
N PRO A 34 12.10 -15.57 -10.92
CA PRO A 34 12.53 -15.69 -12.31
C PRO A 34 12.23 -14.42 -13.13
N GLU A 35 13.06 -14.19 -14.15
CA GLU A 35 13.01 -12.97 -14.98
C GLU A 35 11.66 -12.72 -15.65
N ASN A 36 10.96 -13.77 -16.09
CA ASN A 36 9.63 -13.65 -16.68
C ASN A 36 8.57 -13.11 -15.69
N ILE A 37 8.69 -13.46 -14.40
CA ILE A 37 7.77 -12.98 -13.36
C ILE A 37 8.08 -11.53 -13.01
N LYS A 38 9.37 -11.17 -12.93
CA LYS A 38 9.80 -9.78 -12.74
C LYS A 38 9.30 -8.88 -13.86
N GLN A 39 9.50 -9.28 -15.11
CA GLN A 39 9.04 -8.52 -16.29
C GLN A 39 7.53 -8.33 -16.32
N LEU A 40 6.74 -9.37 -16.00
CA LEU A 40 5.29 -9.26 -15.92
C LEU A 40 4.86 -8.27 -14.83
N TYR A 41 5.46 -8.35 -13.65
CA TYR A 41 5.21 -7.43 -12.55
C TYR A 41 5.58 -5.99 -12.93
N GLU A 42 6.77 -5.76 -13.48
CA GLU A 42 7.24 -4.44 -13.88
C GLU A 42 6.36 -3.83 -14.98
N THR A 43 5.93 -4.63 -15.95
CA THR A 43 5.00 -4.20 -17.01
C THR A 43 3.67 -3.76 -16.42
N HIS A 44 3.10 -4.57 -15.53
CA HIS A 44 1.83 -4.27 -14.88
C HIS A 44 1.93 -3.01 -14.01
N VAL A 45 2.97 -2.90 -13.17
CA VAL A 45 3.20 -1.73 -12.31
C VAL A 45 3.46 -0.47 -13.13
N THR A 46 4.22 -0.57 -14.22
CA THR A 46 4.46 0.56 -15.12
C THR A 46 3.17 1.00 -15.80
N GLY A 47 2.34 0.06 -16.25
CA GLY A 47 1.00 0.34 -16.76
C GLY A 47 0.14 1.13 -15.76
N LEU A 48 0.06 0.64 -14.51
CA LEU A 48 -0.67 1.34 -13.44
C LEU A 48 -0.13 2.74 -13.18
N LYS A 49 1.19 2.89 -13.07
CA LYS A 49 1.83 4.21 -12.87
C LYS A 49 1.49 5.17 -14.01
N ASN A 50 1.53 4.69 -15.25
CA ASN A 50 1.21 5.49 -16.43
C ASN A 50 -0.27 5.88 -16.47
N THR A 51 -1.19 4.96 -16.13
CA THR A 51 -2.62 5.29 -16.02
C THR A 51 -2.87 6.34 -14.95
N VAL A 52 -2.27 6.18 -13.76
CA VAL A 52 -2.38 7.18 -12.68
C VAL A 52 -1.81 8.53 -13.14
N ALA A 53 -0.64 8.55 -13.77
CA ALA A 53 -0.06 9.79 -14.30
C ALA A 53 -0.97 10.45 -15.37
N ALA A 54 -1.48 9.68 -16.32
CA ALA A 54 -2.40 10.16 -17.35
C ALA A 54 -3.67 10.76 -16.74
N THR A 55 -4.31 10.07 -15.78
CA THR A 55 -5.51 10.60 -15.11
C THR A 55 -5.24 11.90 -14.34
N ARG A 56 -4.03 12.08 -13.80
CA ARG A 56 -3.65 13.36 -13.17
C ARG A 56 -3.51 14.47 -14.21
N THR A 57 -2.82 14.19 -15.32
CA THR A 57 -2.67 15.17 -16.41
C THR A 57 -4.02 15.57 -16.99
N GLU A 58 -4.90 14.60 -17.28
CA GLU A 58 -6.25 14.87 -17.75
C GLU A 58 -7.03 15.76 -16.78
N ARG A 59 -6.98 15.45 -15.47
CA ARG A 59 -7.63 16.27 -14.44
C ARG A 59 -7.07 17.69 -14.40
N ASP A 60 -5.76 17.86 -14.46
CA ASP A 60 -5.11 19.17 -14.45
C ASP A 60 -5.50 20.00 -15.68
N ASP A 61 -5.64 19.35 -16.84
CA ASP A 61 -6.09 19.99 -18.07
C ASP A 61 -7.57 20.36 -18.02
N PHE A 62 -8.44 19.48 -17.49
CA PHE A 62 -9.84 19.82 -17.22
C PHE A 62 -9.97 21.00 -16.26
N LYS A 63 -9.13 21.07 -15.22
CA LYS A 63 -9.10 22.20 -14.28
C LYS A 63 -8.70 23.51 -14.96
N LYS A 64 -7.71 23.49 -15.86
CA LYS A 64 -7.34 24.67 -16.68
C LYS A 64 -8.49 25.11 -17.59
N GLN A 65 -9.17 24.15 -18.22
CA GLN A 65 -10.33 24.43 -19.09
C GLN A 65 -11.47 25.06 -18.29
N LEU A 66 -11.84 24.50 -17.14
CA LEU A 66 -12.83 25.06 -16.23
C LEU A 66 -12.43 26.47 -15.74
N GLY A 67 -11.17 26.68 -15.39
CA GLY A 67 -10.66 28.00 -15.01
C GLY A 67 -10.72 29.03 -16.15
N THR A 68 -10.54 28.59 -17.39
CA THR A 68 -10.65 29.45 -18.59
C THR A 68 -12.11 29.79 -18.87
N LEU A 69 -13.00 28.79 -18.80
CA LEU A 69 -14.45 28.98 -18.94
C LEU A 69 -15.02 29.88 -17.84
N ALA A 70 -14.58 29.72 -16.60
CA ALA A 70 -15.01 30.56 -15.48
C ALA A 70 -14.63 32.03 -15.69
N LYS A 71 -13.44 32.30 -16.25
CA LYS A 71 -12.99 33.66 -16.59
C LYS A 71 -13.73 34.25 -17.79
N ALA A 72 -14.17 33.41 -18.73
CA ALA A 72 -14.92 33.81 -19.91
C ALA A 72 -16.44 33.95 -19.65
N ALA A 73 -16.95 33.35 -18.57
CA ALA A 73 -18.32 33.49 -18.14
C ALA A 73 -18.62 34.92 -17.68
N GLU A 74 -19.87 35.35 -17.83
CA GLU A 74 -20.32 36.65 -17.33
C GLU A 74 -20.16 36.72 -15.81
N LYS A 75 -19.47 37.76 -15.33
CA LYS A 75 -19.22 37.95 -13.90
C LYS A 75 -20.52 38.05 -13.12
N GLY A 76 -20.64 37.26 -12.06
CA GLY A 76 -21.82 37.16 -11.21
C GLY A 76 -22.90 36.23 -11.76
N SER A 77 -22.72 35.64 -12.94
CA SER A 77 -23.67 34.67 -13.49
C SER A 77 -23.76 33.41 -12.64
N GLU A 78 -24.89 32.72 -12.72
CA GLU A 78 -25.07 31.40 -12.12
C GLU A 78 -24.05 30.39 -12.67
N THR A 79 -23.74 30.50 -13.96
CA THR A 79 -22.71 29.70 -14.64
C THR A 79 -21.32 29.89 -14.04
N GLU A 80 -20.90 31.15 -13.77
CA GLU A 80 -19.61 31.41 -13.12
C GLU A 80 -19.55 30.75 -11.74
N LYS A 81 -20.62 30.88 -10.94
CA LYS A 81 -20.69 30.28 -9.59
C LYS A 81 -20.58 28.76 -9.63
N LEU A 82 -21.30 28.10 -10.54
CA LEU A 82 -21.23 26.65 -10.71
C LEU A 82 -19.83 26.19 -11.14
N LEU A 83 -19.16 26.94 -12.02
CA LEU A 83 -17.79 26.66 -12.44
C LEU A 83 -16.78 26.85 -11.30
N GLN A 84 -16.93 27.91 -10.50
CA GLN A 84 -16.10 28.13 -9.30
C GLN A 84 -16.32 27.04 -8.24
N GLU A 85 -17.57 26.61 -8.02
CA GLU A 85 -17.88 25.51 -7.11
C GLU A 85 -17.27 24.19 -7.62
N ALA A 86 -17.36 23.91 -8.92
CA ALA A 86 -16.74 22.73 -9.52
C ALA A 86 -15.22 22.74 -9.36
N LEU A 87 -14.57 23.88 -9.59
CA LEU A 87 -13.13 24.06 -9.35
C LEU A 87 -12.78 23.82 -7.87
N GLY A 88 -13.55 24.38 -6.93
CA GLY A 88 -13.34 24.18 -5.51
C GLY A 88 -13.48 22.72 -5.07
N LYS A 89 -14.43 21.97 -5.65
CA LYS A 89 -14.57 20.53 -5.40
C LYS A 89 -13.36 19.73 -5.89
N ILE A 90 -12.83 20.08 -7.06
CA ILE A 90 -11.59 19.47 -7.59
C ILE A 90 -10.42 19.76 -6.66
N ASP A 91 -10.25 21.01 -6.20
CA ASP A 91 -9.19 21.40 -5.28
C ASP A 91 -9.22 20.62 -3.96
N VAL A 92 -10.41 20.48 -3.36
CA VAL A 92 -10.58 19.71 -2.11
C VAL A 92 -10.26 18.23 -2.33
N ALA A 93 -10.70 17.65 -3.45
CA ALA A 93 -10.44 16.27 -3.80
C ALA A 93 -8.94 16.01 -4.04
N GLU A 94 -8.27 16.91 -4.77
CA GLU A 94 -6.82 16.86 -5.02
C GLU A 94 -6.04 16.97 -3.71
N ARG A 95 -6.37 17.94 -2.86
CA ARG A 95 -5.72 18.12 -1.56
C ARG A 95 -5.82 16.85 -0.72
N ARG A 96 -7.01 16.23 -0.69
CA ARG A 96 -7.23 14.99 0.04
C ARG A 96 -6.46 13.81 -0.57
N ALA A 97 -6.46 13.67 -1.90
CA ALA A 97 -5.74 12.60 -2.58
C ALA A 97 -4.23 12.70 -2.33
N THR A 98 -3.64 13.87 -2.57
CA THR A 98 -2.23 14.15 -2.31
C THR A 98 -1.86 13.88 -0.86
N PHE A 99 -2.69 14.34 0.08
CA PHE A 99 -2.46 14.06 1.51
C PHE A 99 -2.39 12.56 1.79
N MET A 100 -3.36 11.77 1.30
CA MET A 100 -3.42 10.34 1.59
C MET A 100 -2.28 9.57 0.94
N GLU A 101 -1.92 9.91 -0.29
CA GLU A 101 -0.79 9.30 -1.00
C GLU A 101 0.55 9.57 -0.29
N GLU A 102 0.74 10.78 0.21
CA GLU A 102 1.93 11.13 0.99
C GLU A 102 1.90 10.51 2.38
N ALA A 103 0.73 10.43 3.04
CA ALA A 103 0.57 9.86 4.38
C ALA A 103 0.96 8.38 4.45
N ILE A 104 0.72 7.62 3.38
CA ILE A 104 1.02 6.17 3.30
C ILE A 104 2.53 5.93 3.17
N ARG A 105 3.31 6.94 2.79
CA ARG A 105 4.76 6.80 2.64
C ARG A 105 5.41 6.41 3.97
N PRO A 106 6.26 5.37 4.01
CA PRO A 106 6.90 4.90 5.23
C PRO A 106 7.67 6.01 5.98
N GLU A 107 8.25 6.97 5.24
CA GLU A 107 9.03 8.07 5.78
C GLU A 107 8.18 9.09 6.57
N ILE A 108 6.90 9.21 6.20
CA ILE A 108 5.96 10.06 6.96
C ILE A 108 5.56 9.35 8.25
N GLY A 109 5.31 8.04 8.18
CA GLY A 109 4.97 7.22 9.34
C GLY A 109 3.62 7.60 9.95
N CYS A 110 2.64 7.99 9.14
CA CYS A 110 1.31 8.37 9.62
C CYS A 110 0.51 7.12 9.97
N LYS A 111 0.12 6.97 11.25
CA LYS A 111 -0.64 5.82 11.74
C LYS A 111 -2.13 5.91 11.37
N ASN A 112 -2.67 7.12 11.40
CA ASN A 112 -4.07 7.39 11.06
C ASN A 112 -4.16 8.59 10.10
N PRO A 113 -4.08 8.34 8.79
CA PRO A 113 -4.15 9.38 7.77
C PRO A 113 -5.43 10.21 7.83
N ARG A 114 -6.55 9.60 8.26
CA ARG A 114 -7.85 10.29 8.31
C ARG A 114 -7.90 11.34 9.41
N THR A 115 -7.39 11.04 10.60
CA THR A 115 -7.32 12.02 11.70
C THR A 115 -6.28 13.09 11.41
N ALA A 116 -5.13 12.71 10.85
CA ALA A 116 -4.10 13.67 10.46
C ALA A 116 -4.61 14.66 9.39
N TYR A 117 -5.42 14.19 8.42
CA TYR A 117 -6.05 15.07 7.43
C TYR A 117 -7.07 16.03 8.05
N ALA A 118 -7.85 15.56 9.01
CA ALA A 118 -8.84 16.37 9.72
C ALA A 118 -8.14 17.50 10.51
N LEU A 119 -7.05 17.16 11.21
CA LEU A 119 -6.21 18.14 11.91
C LEU A 119 -5.59 19.16 10.95
N ALA A 120 -4.94 18.68 9.89
CA ALA A 120 -4.34 19.56 8.88
C ALA A 120 -5.36 20.50 8.23
N THR A 121 -6.61 20.05 8.07
CA THR A 121 -7.70 20.89 7.56
C THR A 121 -8.20 21.89 8.59
N ALA A 122 -8.27 21.52 9.86
CA ALA A 122 -8.73 22.40 10.94
C ALA A 122 -7.72 23.51 11.27
N GLU A 123 -6.43 23.19 11.19
CA GLU A 123 -5.32 24.11 11.50
C GLU A 123 -4.69 24.75 10.26
N GLU A 124 -5.27 24.53 9.07
CA GLU A 124 -4.77 25.05 7.79
C GLU A 124 -3.27 24.74 7.54
N LEU A 125 -2.82 23.55 7.94
CA LEU A 125 -1.43 23.10 7.81
C LEU A 125 -1.10 22.59 6.39
N PHE A 126 -1.38 23.44 5.40
CA PHE A 126 -1.09 23.21 4.00
C PHE A 126 -0.22 24.35 3.46
N GLY A 127 0.75 24.00 2.62
CA GLY A 127 1.54 24.98 1.88
C GLY A 127 0.70 25.74 0.84
N LYS A 128 1.26 26.81 0.29
CA LYS A 128 0.63 27.63 -0.76
C LYS A 128 0.27 26.86 -2.04
N ASN A 129 0.93 25.72 -2.25
CA ASN A 129 0.70 24.79 -3.35
C ASN A 129 -0.37 23.73 -3.03
N GLY A 130 -0.99 23.77 -1.85
CA GLY A 130 -1.95 22.76 -1.40
C GLY A 130 -1.31 21.47 -0.88
N SER A 131 0.03 21.39 -0.80
CA SER A 131 0.73 20.24 -0.22
C SER A 131 0.65 20.25 1.31
N PRO A 132 0.57 19.09 1.98
CA PRO A 132 0.57 19.03 3.44
C PRO A 132 1.91 19.50 4.04
N ASP A 133 1.87 20.33 5.08
CA ASP A 133 3.08 20.65 5.85
C ASP A 133 3.33 19.59 6.93
N TRP A 134 4.00 18.50 6.54
CA TRP A 134 4.27 17.39 7.45
C TRP A 134 5.07 17.76 8.69
N THR A 135 5.86 18.85 8.65
CA THR A 135 6.63 19.29 9.81
C THR A 135 5.70 19.88 10.87
N GLN A 136 4.79 20.75 10.44
CA GLN A 136 3.83 21.37 11.35
C GLN A 136 2.78 20.36 11.83
N ILE A 137 2.29 19.47 10.95
CA ILE A 137 1.30 18.45 11.34
C ILE A 137 1.90 17.49 12.40
N LYS A 138 3.18 17.11 12.25
CA LYS A 138 3.90 16.31 13.25
C LYS A 138 4.11 17.05 14.56
N ALA A 139 4.32 18.36 14.52
CA ALA A 139 4.48 19.18 15.72
C ALA A 139 3.15 19.33 16.48
N ALA A 140 2.03 19.47 15.76
CA ALA A 140 0.71 19.62 16.35
C ALA A 140 0.19 18.32 17.00
N ALA A 141 0.39 17.17 16.36
CA ALA A 141 -0.09 15.88 16.85
C ALA A 141 0.94 14.76 16.61
N PRO A 142 2.06 14.75 17.36
CA PRO A 142 3.13 13.76 17.18
C PRO A 142 2.65 12.31 17.37
N GLU A 143 1.62 12.08 18.18
CA GLU A 143 1.03 10.76 18.45
C GLU A 143 0.42 10.09 17.22
N LEU A 144 0.00 10.88 16.22
CA LEU A 144 -0.50 10.38 14.94
C LEU A 144 0.61 9.80 14.06
N PHE A 145 1.87 9.96 14.46
CA PHE A 145 3.04 9.55 13.72
C PHE A 145 3.91 8.56 14.49
N GLY A 146 4.77 7.87 13.74
CA GLY A 146 5.75 6.91 14.25
C GLY A 146 5.61 5.54 13.60
N ALA A 147 6.63 4.70 13.76
CA ALA A 147 6.63 3.35 13.23
C ALA A 147 5.37 2.61 13.69
N GLY A 148 4.61 2.06 12.74
CA GLY A 148 3.52 1.16 13.07
C GLY A 148 4.09 0.02 13.90
N ASN A 149 3.57 -0.19 15.10
CA ASN A 149 3.93 -1.32 15.95
C ASN A 149 3.32 -2.62 15.39
N ALA A 150 3.55 -2.93 14.12
CA ALA A 150 3.26 -4.24 13.57
C ALA A 150 4.51 -5.11 13.79
N LYS A 151 4.80 -5.44 15.06
CA LYS A 151 5.55 -6.66 15.34
C LYS A 151 4.61 -7.81 15.00
N GLY A 152 4.68 -8.30 13.76
CA GLY A 152 3.99 -9.51 13.34
C GLY A 152 4.45 -10.67 14.21
N LYS A 153 3.72 -10.93 15.29
CA LYS A 153 3.89 -12.11 16.14
C LYS A 153 2.53 -12.77 16.28
N ALA A 154 2.19 -13.52 15.23
CA ALA A 154 0.95 -14.28 15.09
C ALA A 154 0.93 -15.55 15.98
N GLY A 155 1.41 -15.44 17.21
CA GLY A 155 1.11 -16.36 18.31
C GLY A 155 -0.01 -15.77 19.18
N ALA A 156 -0.53 -16.55 20.13
CA ALA A 156 -1.72 -16.17 20.89
C ALA A 156 -1.51 -14.87 21.69
N GLY A 157 -1.98 -13.74 21.12
CA GLY A 157 -2.01 -12.42 21.74
C GLY A 157 -0.76 -11.55 21.53
N THR A 158 -0.44 -11.18 20.28
CA THR A 158 0.37 -9.98 19.94
C THR A 158 1.69 -9.78 20.72
N GLY A 159 2.57 -10.78 20.77
CA GLY A 159 3.89 -10.59 21.40
C GLY A 159 4.79 -11.81 21.51
N GLU A 160 4.22 -13.02 21.44
CA GLU A 160 5.00 -14.25 21.51
C GLU A 160 5.23 -14.87 20.13
N GLU A 161 6.41 -15.46 19.96
CA GLU A 161 6.75 -16.27 18.79
C GLU A 161 5.83 -17.48 18.73
N LEU A 162 5.33 -17.82 17.53
CA LEU A 162 4.57 -19.04 17.33
C LEU A 162 5.38 -20.22 17.87
N LYS A 163 4.83 -20.96 18.84
CA LYS A 163 5.46 -22.20 19.29
C LYS A 163 5.41 -23.17 18.12
N THR A 164 6.52 -23.31 17.41
CA THR A 164 6.76 -24.38 16.44
C THR A 164 6.86 -25.69 17.20
N GLY A 165 5.71 -26.27 17.51
CA GLY A 165 5.63 -27.67 17.87
C GLY A 165 5.40 -28.47 16.60
N ASP A 166 6.33 -29.38 16.29
CA ASP A 166 6.11 -30.44 15.31
C ASP A 166 4.78 -31.14 15.65
N MET A 167 3.88 -31.28 14.67
CA MET A 167 2.58 -31.93 14.85
C MET A 167 2.74 -33.33 15.47
N ASN A 168 3.85 -34.01 15.16
CA ASN A 168 4.17 -35.31 15.74
C ASN A 168 4.42 -35.25 17.25
N ALA A 169 4.94 -34.13 17.78
CA ALA A 169 5.13 -33.93 19.22
C ALA A 169 3.78 -33.76 19.95
N TYR A 170 2.80 -33.12 19.31
CA TYR A 170 1.44 -33.02 19.86
C TYR A 170 0.73 -34.37 19.85
N ILE A 171 0.90 -35.17 18.80
CA ILE A 171 0.31 -36.51 18.69
C ILE A 171 0.92 -37.45 19.75
N ARG A 172 2.24 -37.45 19.95
CA ARG A 172 2.89 -38.29 20.99
C ARG A 172 2.45 -37.92 22.40
N LYS A 173 2.35 -36.62 22.69
CA LYS A 173 1.84 -36.12 23.98
C LYS A 173 0.39 -36.55 24.25
N ALA A 174 -0.45 -36.58 23.22
CA ALA A 174 -1.82 -37.07 23.33
C ALA A 174 -1.91 -38.61 23.42
N ALA A 175 -0.95 -39.32 22.82
CA ALA A 175 -0.86 -40.78 22.83
C ALA A 175 -0.15 -41.36 24.07
N GLY A 176 0.40 -40.51 24.95
CA GLY A 176 1.04 -40.94 26.20
C GLY A 176 2.41 -41.62 26.02
N VAL A 177 3.14 -41.27 24.95
CA VAL A 177 4.49 -41.79 24.64
C VAL A 177 5.50 -40.66 24.58
#